data_AF-A0A3L6SBS8-F1
#
_entry.id   AF-A0A3L6SBS8-F1
#
_cell.length_a   1.000
_cell.length_b   1.000
_cell.length_c   1.000
_cell.angle_alpha   90.00
_cell.angle_beta   90.00
_cell.angle_gamma   90.00
#
_symmetry.space_group_name_H-M   'P 1'
#
loop_
_entity.id
_entity.type
_entity.pdbx_description
1 polymer ?
#
loop_
_entity_poly.entity_id
_entity_poly.type
_entity_poly.pdbx_seq_one_letter_code
_entity_poly.pdbx_strand_id
1 'polypeptide(L)'
;MALLHSAKYQQALRRHHSRKVQGRAFNIGDLVLRLVQDNRGRHKLTPPWEGPFVIAQVLRPGTYKLATPDGWIFSNAWNIEQLRRFYP
;
A
#
# COMPACT_ATOMS: atom_id res chain seq x y z
N MET A 1 -33.00 19.40 0.45
CA MET A 1 -31.97 19.58 -0.61
C MET A 1 -30.52 19.36 -0.16
N ALA A 2 -30.20 19.20 1.14
CA ALA A 2 -28.81 19.01 1.61
C ALA A 2 -28.24 17.59 1.37
N LEU A 3 -29.07 16.55 1.46
CA LEU A 3 -28.62 15.14 1.35
C LEU A 3 -28.17 14.74 -0.08
N LEU A 4 -28.74 15.38 -1.11
CA LEU A 4 -28.39 15.06 -2.51
C LEU A 4 -27.00 15.61 -2.88
N HIS A 5 -26.65 16.80 -2.38
CA HIS A 5 -25.32 17.38 -2.55
C HIS A 5 -24.24 16.60 -1.79
N SER A 6 -24.51 16.16 -0.56
CA SER A 6 -23.55 15.35 0.20
C SER A 6 -23.29 13.99 -0.45
N ALA A 7 -24.31 13.32 -0.98
CA ALA A 7 -24.16 12.04 -1.68
C ALA A 7 -23.31 12.18 -2.97
N LYS A 8 -23.56 13.20 -3.80
CA LYS A 8 -22.74 13.49 -5.00
C LYS A 8 -21.28 13.76 -4.63
N TYR A 9 -21.05 14.55 -3.58
CA TYR A 9 -19.71 14.86 -3.10
C TYR A 9 -18.97 13.62 -2.59
N GLN A 10 -19.61 12.81 -1.75
CA GLN A 10 -19.04 11.54 -1.27
C GLN A 10 -18.74 10.57 -2.41
N GLN A 11 -19.60 10.51 -3.44
CA GLN A 11 -19.35 9.66 -4.60
C GLN A 11 -18.16 10.13 -5.43
N ALA A 12 -17.98 11.45 -5.59
CA ALA A 12 -16.80 12.02 -6.25
C ALA A 12 -15.50 11.70 -5.47
N LEU A 13 -15.52 11.83 -4.14
CA LEU A 13 -14.39 11.45 -3.28
C LEU A 13 -14.05 9.96 -3.41
N ARG A 14 -15.05 9.08 -3.37
CA ARG A 14 -14.86 7.64 -3.57
C ARG A 14 -14.25 7.33 -4.94
N ARG A 15 -14.75 7.93 -6.01
CA ARG A 15 -14.22 7.72 -7.37
C ARG A 15 -12.77 8.21 -7.50
N HIS A 16 -12.47 9.38 -6.94
CA HIS A 16 -11.11 9.92 -6.93
C HIS A 16 -10.14 9.00 -6.18
N HIS A 17 -10.55 8.52 -4.99
CA HIS A 17 -9.79 7.56 -4.21
C HIS A 17 -9.57 6.25 -4.98
N SER A 18 -10.64 5.65 -5.52
CA SER A 18 -10.56 4.40 -6.28
C SER A 18 -9.66 4.50 -7.52
N ARG A 19 -9.69 5.62 -8.27
CA ARG A 19 -8.80 5.82 -9.43
C ARG A 19 -7.32 5.89 -9.01
N LYS A 20 -7.01 6.60 -7.91
CA LYS A 20 -5.65 6.71 -7.38
C LYS A 20 -5.10 5.35 -6.92
N VAL A 21 -5.96 4.50 -6.34
CA VAL A 21 -5.62 3.14 -5.93
C VAL A 21 -5.45 2.20 -7.14
N GLN A 22 -6.33 2.28 -8.14
CA GLN A 22 -6.26 1.42 -9.33
C GLN A 22 -5.01 1.68 -10.19
N GLY A 23 -4.56 2.93 -10.31
CA GLY A 23 -3.33 3.25 -11.06
C GLY A 23 -2.03 2.72 -10.45
N ARG A 24 -2.08 2.16 -9.23
CA ARG A 24 -0.92 1.67 -8.47
C ARG A 24 -1.08 0.22 -8.00
N ALA A 25 -1.91 -0.58 -8.67
CA ALA A 25 -2.12 -1.97 -8.25
C ALA A 25 -0.83 -2.81 -8.32
N PHE A 26 -0.67 -3.72 -7.37
CA PHE A 26 0.39 -4.73 -7.36
C PHE A 26 -0.20 -6.12 -7.59
N ASN A 27 0.58 -6.98 -8.22
CA ASN A 27 0.26 -8.39 -8.40
C ASN A 27 1.09 -9.26 -7.48
N ILE A 28 0.63 -10.50 -7.24
CA ILE A 28 1.42 -11.51 -6.53
C ILE A 28 2.74 -11.72 -7.28
N GLY A 29 3.86 -11.73 -6.55
CA GLY A 29 5.20 -11.81 -7.13
C GLY A 29 5.87 -10.47 -7.39
N ASP A 30 5.15 -9.35 -7.36
CA ASP A 30 5.77 -8.03 -7.50
C ASP A 30 6.72 -7.74 -6.32
N LEU A 31 7.89 -7.18 -6.64
CA LEU A 31 8.83 -6.69 -5.63
C LEU A 31 8.43 -5.30 -5.16
N VAL A 32 8.41 -5.11 -3.85
CA VAL A 32 8.01 -3.85 -3.20
C VAL A 32 8.90 -3.52 -2.02
N LEU A 33 9.06 -2.22 -1.78
CA LEU A 33 9.58 -1.67 -0.54
C LEU A 33 8.41 -1.36 0.39
N ARG A 34 8.66 -1.50 1.69
CA ARG A 34 7.70 -1.23 2.77
C ARG A 34 8.09 0.03 3.53
N LEU A 35 7.13 0.86 3.88
CA LEU A 35 7.35 1.98 4.79
C LEU A 35 7.55 1.45 6.22
N VAL A 36 8.70 1.76 6.85
CA VAL A 36 8.92 1.41 8.27
C VAL A 36 8.04 2.30 9.13
N GLN A 37 7.21 1.69 9.97
CA GLN A 37 6.29 2.39 10.86
C GLN A 37 6.93 2.83 12.19
N ASP A 38 7.98 2.13 12.63
CA ASP A 38 8.73 2.52 13.81
C ASP A 38 9.75 3.62 13.47
N ASN A 39 9.81 4.63 14.33
CA ASN A 39 10.77 5.74 14.25
C ASN A 39 11.87 5.64 15.31
N ARG A 40 11.86 4.62 16.17
CA ARG A 40 12.91 4.41 17.18
C ARG A 40 14.26 4.21 16.48
N GLY A 41 15.23 5.07 16.82
CA GLY A 41 16.59 5.00 16.27
C GLY A 41 16.77 5.56 14.85
N ARG A 42 15.73 6.17 14.25
CA ARG A 42 15.88 6.84 12.95
C ARG A 42 16.65 8.14 13.08
N HIS A 43 17.66 8.30 12.23
CA HIS A 43 18.35 9.57 12.00
C HIS A 43 17.80 10.24 10.74
N LYS A 44 18.03 11.54 10.57
CA LYS A 44 17.47 12.35 9.47
C LYS A 44 17.77 11.81 8.05
N LEU A 45 18.81 10.98 7.91
CA LEU A 45 19.26 10.39 6.65
C LEU A 45 18.83 8.93 6.45
N THR A 46 18.17 8.30 7.42
CA THR A 46 17.70 6.92 7.25
C THR A 46 16.56 6.89 6.23
N PRO A 47 16.65 6.08 5.16
CA PRO A 47 15.55 5.99 4.21
C PRO A 47 14.26 5.50 4.90
N PRO A 48 13.09 6.05 4.53
CA PRO A 48 11.85 5.68 5.17
C PRO A 48 11.37 4.25 4.79
N TRP A 49 12.00 3.66 3.77
CA TRP A 49 11.61 2.42 3.10
C TRP A 49 12.58 1.28 3.42
N GLU A 50 12.05 0.07 3.60
CA GLU A 50 12.78 -1.15 3.93
C GLU A 50 12.42 -2.28 2.94
N GLY A 51 13.35 -3.22 2.79
CA GLY A 51 13.16 -4.44 2.01
C GLY A 51 13.74 -4.33 0.61
N PRO A 52 13.83 -5.47 -0.07
CA PRO A 52 12.74 -5.85 -0.97
C PRO A 52 11.88 -6.97 -0.37
N PHE A 53 10.56 -6.81 -0.49
CA PHE A 53 9.55 -7.81 -0.14
C PHE A 53 8.79 -8.22 -1.40
N VAL A 54 8.16 -9.39 -1.35
CA VAL A 54 7.31 -9.89 -2.44
C VAL A 54 5.85 -9.77 -2.04
N ILE A 55 4.97 -9.36 -2.95
CA ILE A 55 3.52 -9.48 -2.71
C ILE A 55 3.15 -10.97 -2.70
N ALA A 56 2.73 -11.47 -1.54
CA ALA A 56 2.30 -12.86 -1.37
C ALA A 56 0.80 -13.03 -1.69
N GLN A 57 -0.02 -12.04 -1.35
CA GLN A 57 -1.47 -12.11 -1.55
C GLN A 57 -2.07 -10.72 -1.74
N VAL A 58 -3.06 -10.62 -2.65
CA VAL A 58 -3.94 -9.45 -2.77
C VAL A 58 -5.21 -9.74 -1.97
N LEU A 59 -5.42 -9.03 -0.86
CA LEU A 59 -6.62 -9.23 -0.03
C LEU A 59 -7.82 -8.46 -0.60
N ARG A 60 -7.56 -7.23 -1.04
CA ARG A 60 -8.51 -6.33 -1.71
C ARG A 60 -7.72 -5.31 -2.52
N PRO A 61 -8.33 -4.61 -3.49
CA PRO A 61 -7.65 -3.54 -4.22
C PRO A 61 -7.01 -2.54 -3.25
N GLY A 62 -5.69 -2.43 -3.28
CA GLY A 62 -4.91 -1.54 -2.42
C GLY A 62 -4.55 -2.09 -1.03
N THR A 63 -4.79 -3.36 -0.73
CA THR A 63 -4.34 -4.01 0.51
C THR A 63 -3.76 -5.40 0.25
N TYR A 64 -2.54 -5.63 0.73
CA TYR A 64 -1.70 -6.77 0.34
C TYR A 64 -1.07 -7.45 1.55
N LYS A 65 -0.74 -8.74 1.43
CA LYS A 65 0.21 -9.41 2.32
C LYS A 65 1.58 -9.48 1.66
N LEU A 66 2.60 -9.25 2.45
CA LEU A 66 3.99 -9.33 2.02
C LEU A 66 4.59 -10.68 2.43
N ALA A 67 5.56 -11.14 1.67
CA ALA A 67 6.50 -12.18 2.06
C ALA A 67 7.93 -11.64 2.02
N THR A 68 8.77 -12.18 2.90
CA THR A 68 10.22 -12.07 2.77
C THR A 68 10.69 -12.84 1.53
N PRO A 69 11.89 -12.52 1.00
CA PRO A 69 12.52 -13.31 -0.06
C PRO A 69 12.64 -14.81 0.29
N ASP A 70 12.75 -15.14 1.58
CA ASP A 70 12.84 -16.51 2.10
C ASP A 70 11.47 -17.23 2.17
N GLY A 71 10.38 -16.56 1.76
CA GLY A 71 9.03 -17.15 1.70
C GLY A 71 8.20 -17.00 2.97
N TRP A 72 8.70 -16.35 4.02
CA TRP A 72 7.90 -16.08 5.22
C TRP A 72 6.87 -14.98 4.96
N ILE A 73 5.59 -15.32 5.10
CA ILE A 73 4.47 -14.40 4.91
C ILE A 73 4.19 -13.63 6.21
N PHE A 74 4.12 -12.30 6.12
CA PHE A 74 3.70 -11.46 7.23
C PHE A 74 2.21 -11.64 7.52
N SER A 75 1.86 -11.73 8.80
CA SER A 75 0.46 -11.74 9.25
C SER A 75 -0.25 -10.43 8.95
N ASN A 76 0.47 -9.31 9.04
CA ASN A 76 -0.05 -7.96 8.82
C ASN A 76 -0.42 -7.71 7.36
N ALA A 77 -1.55 -7.03 7.16
CA ALA A 77 -1.97 -6.50 5.88
C ALA A 77 -1.44 -5.07 5.68
N TRP A 78 -0.91 -4.80 4.49
CA TRP A 78 -0.26 -3.53 4.14
C TRP A 78 -1.09 -2.76 3.12
N ASN A 79 -1.29 -1.48 3.36
CA ASN A 79 -1.95 -0.60 2.40
C ASN A 79 -0.97 -0.23 1.27
N ILE A 80 -1.50 -0.06 0.05
CA ILE A 80 -0.76 0.39 -1.14
C ILE A 80 0.05 1.68 -0.93
N GLU A 81 -0.40 2.59 -0.06
CA GLU A 81 0.30 3.84 0.26
C GLU A 81 1.55 3.61 1.11
N GLN A 82 1.63 2.47 1.79
CA GLN A 82 2.77 2.05 2.60
C GLN A 82 3.73 1.16 1.80
N LEU A 83 3.48 0.99 0.50
CA LEU A 83 4.25 0.15 -0.40
C LEU A 83 4.75 0.97 -1.59
N ARG A 84 5.93 0.62 -2.10
CA ARG A 84 6.50 1.22 -3.29
C ARG A 84 7.05 0.14 -4.20
N ARG A 85 6.75 0.19 -5.51
CA ARG A 85 7.32 -0.78 -6.45
C ARG A 85 8.86 -0.69 -6.40
N PHE A 86 9.49 -1.86 -6.33
CA PHE A 86 10.93 -2.03 -6.47
C PHE A 86 11.20 -2.70 -7.82
N TYR A 87 12.16 -2.17 -8.56
CA TYR A 87 12.69 -2.79 -9.78
C TYR A 87 14.14 -3.19 -9.47
N PRO A 88 14.50 -4.48 -9.59
CA PRO A 88 15.87 -4.95 -9.37
C PRO A 88 16.85 -4.39 -10.40
#